data_AF-A0AAJ3F752-F1
#
_entry.id   AF-A0AAJ3F752-F1
#
_cell.length_a   1.000
_cell.length_b   1.000
_cell.length_c   1.000
_cell.angle_alpha   90.00
_cell.angle_beta   90.00
_cell.angle_gamma   90.00
#
_symmetry.space_group_name_H-M   'P 1'
#
loop_
_entity.id
_entity.type
_entity.pdbx_description
1 polymer ?
#
loop_
_entity_poly.entity_id
_entity_poly.type
_entity_poly.pdbx_seq_one_letter_code
_entity_poly.pdbx_strand_id
1 'polypeptide(L)'
;MPIEEAVEQAITECIKEDILAEFLKQNRAEAKSVSIYEYDQEKHMRQEREASWEEGREAGIKEGKAIKKEALLKEQIQKKLAKGYSIPDIADALEEEESLIFQFIQEMKDA
;
A
#
# COMPACT_ATOMS: atom_id res chain seq x y z
N MET A 1 -1.77 26.46 25.32
CA MET A 1 -3.23 26.62 25.36
C MET A 1 -3.87 25.42 24.66
N PRO A 2 -4.92 24.81 25.21
CA PRO A 2 -5.76 23.85 24.49
C PRO A 2 -6.31 24.47 23.20
N ILE A 3 -6.50 23.65 22.16
CA ILE A 3 -7.03 24.12 20.86
C ILE A 3 -8.43 24.71 21.04
N GLU A 4 -9.24 24.11 21.91
CA GLU A 4 -10.58 24.58 22.24
C GLU A 4 -10.59 25.99 22.85
N GLU A 5 -9.57 26.32 23.63
CA GLU A 5 -9.42 27.62 24.29
C GLU A 5 -8.90 28.67 23.32
N ALA A 6 -7.96 28.30 22.44
CA ALA A 6 -7.48 29.17 21.36
C ALA A 6 -8.59 29.56 20.38
N VAL A 7 -9.40 28.58 19.97
CA VAL A 7 -10.53 28.81 19.06
C VAL A 7 -11.60 29.69 19.72
N GLU A 8 -11.89 29.47 21.01
CA GLU A 8 -12.84 30.32 21.75
C GLU A 8 -12.36 31.77 21.87
N GLN A 9 -11.07 31.96 22.12
CA GLN A 9 -10.46 33.29 22.18
C GLN A 9 -10.53 34.00 20.82
N ALA A 10 -10.15 33.32 19.74
CA ALA A 10 -10.21 33.86 18.38
C ALA A 10 -11.64 34.28 17.99
N ILE A 11 -12.64 33.43 18.25
CA ILE A 11 -14.06 33.75 17.98
C ILE A 11 -14.51 34.98 18.79
N THR A 12 -14.07 35.07 20.06
CA THR A 12 -14.42 36.20 20.93
C THR A 12 -13.79 37.50 20.45
N GLU A 13 -12.56 37.45 19.98
CA GLU A 13 -11.82 38.60 19.46
C GLU A 13 -12.44 39.10 18.14
N CYS A 14 -12.77 38.20 17.21
CA CYS A 14 -13.50 38.56 15.99
C CYS A 14 -14.85 39.24 16.27
N ILE A 15 -15.60 38.75 17.27
CA ILE A 15 -16.87 39.39 17.66
C ILE A 15 -16.64 40.79 18.25
N LYS A 16 -15.57 40.98 19.03
CA LYS A 16 -15.22 42.28 19.63
C LYS A 16 -14.78 43.30 18.58
N GLU A 17 -14.09 42.84 17.54
CA GLU A 17 -13.61 43.67 16.43
C GLU A 17 -14.65 43.87 15.31
N ASP A 18 -15.89 43.41 15.52
CA ASP A 18 -16.98 43.45 14.54
C ASP A 18 -16.70 42.69 13.23
N ILE A 19 -15.81 41.69 13.28
CA ILE A 19 -15.45 40.83 12.15
C ILE A 19 -16.35 39.60 12.18
N LEU A 20 -17.25 39.47 11.20
CA LEU A 20 -18.24 38.39 11.13
C LEU A 20 -19.07 38.25 12.42
N ALA A 21 -19.23 39.33 13.19
CA ALA A 21 -19.74 39.26 14.56
C ALA A 21 -21.15 38.66 14.63
N GLU A 22 -22.07 39.07 13.75
CA GLU A 22 -23.43 38.50 13.72
C GLU A 22 -23.44 37.01 13.36
N PHE A 23 -22.59 36.61 12.41
CA PHE A 23 -22.46 35.21 12.02
C PHE A 23 -21.88 34.35 13.15
N LEU A 24 -20.83 34.82 13.81
CA LEU A 24 -20.16 34.11 14.91
C LEU A 24 -20.99 34.10 16.20
N LYS A 25 -21.83 35.13 16.45
CA LYS A 25 -22.79 35.11 17.56
C LYS A 25 -23.87 34.06 17.35
N GLN A 26 -24.41 33.95 16.14
CA GLN A 26 -25.47 32.99 15.81
C GLN A 26 -24.95 31.55 15.72
N ASN A 27 -23.76 31.35 15.16
CA ASN A 27 -23.21 30.03 14.84
C ASN A 27 -21.99 29.64 15.70
N ARG A 28 -21.87 30.20 16.91
CA ARG A 28 -20.66 30.05 17.76
C ARG A 28 -20.24 28.60 17.99
N ALA A 29 -21.21 27.73 18.32
CA ALA A 29 -20.95 26.32 18.62
C ALA A 29 -20.54 25.54 17.36
N GLU A 30 -21.17 25.81 16.23
CA GLU A 30 -20.85 25.19 14.95
C GLU A 30 -19.50 25.68 14.43
N ALA A 31 -19.24 26.98 14.44
CA ALA A 31 -17.95 27.55 14.07
C ALA A 31 -16.80 26.98 14.93
N LYS A 32 -17.02 26.78 16.23
CA LYS A 32 -16.07 26.11 17.11
C LYS A 32 -15.87 24.65 16.74
N SER A 33 -16.95 23.91 16.53
CA SER A 33 -16.89 22.49 16.17
C SER A 33 -16.19 22.27 14.82
N VAL A 34 -16.58 23.03 13.81
CA VAL A 34 -16.00 23.02 12.46
C VAL A 34 -14.52 23.39 12.51
N SER A 35 -14.17 24.50 13.18
CA SER A 35 -12.78 24.95 13.27
C SER A 35 -11.86 23.99 14.03
N ILE A 36 -12.41 23.14 14.90
CA ILE A 36 -11.64 22.16 15.69
C ILE A 36 -11.61 20.78 15.02
N TYR A 37 -12.69 20.37 14.35
CA TYR A 37 -12.90 18.97 13.94
C TYR A 37 -13.02 18.74 12.42
N GLU A 38 -13.17 19.77 11.57
CA GLU A 38 -13.40 19.52 10.13
C GLU A 38 -12.14 19.14 9.34
N TYR A 39 -10.93 19.39 9.86
CA TYR A 39 -9.71 18.88 9.26
C TYR A 39 -8.97 17.96 10.23
N ASP A 40 -9.45 16.73 10.31
CA ASP A 40 -8.77 15.63 11.00
C ASP A 40 -7.62 15.10 10.13
N GLN A 41 -6.54 15.89 10.06
CA GLN A 41 -5.29 15.53 9.39
C GLN A 41 -4.78 14.16 9.86
N GLU A 42 -5.03 13.81 11.13
CA GLU A 42 -4.65 12.53 11.72
C GLU A 42 -5.41 11.37 11.08
N LYS A 43 -6.72 11.52 10.83
CA LYS A 43 -7.52 10.52 10.10
C LYS A 43 -7.06 10.35 8.66
N HIS A 44 -6.73 11.42 7.94
CA HIS A 44 -6.19 11.32 6.58
C HIS A 44 -4.84 10.60 6.56
N MET A 45 -3.90 11.00 7.43
CA MET A 45 -2.59 10.34 7.54
C MET A 45 -2.70 8.87 7.94
N ARG A 46 -3.67 8.54 8.81
CA ARG A 46 -3.94 7.16 9.21
C ARG A 46 -4.46 6.32 8.03
N GLN A 47 -5.39 6.86 7.26
CA GLN A 47 -5.93 6.18 6.07
C GLN A 47 -4.85 5.96 5.02
N GLU A 48 -4.01 6.95 4.74
CA GLU A 48 -2.88 6.80 3.81
C GLU A 48 -1.88 5.75 4.29
N ARG A 49 -1.59 5.71 5.60
CA ARG A 49 -0.70 4.70 6.18
C ARG A 49 -1.28 3.29 6.10
N GLU A 50 -2.57 3.13 6.42
CA GLU A 50 -3.26 1.84 6.35
C GLU A 50 -3.32 1.32 4.90
N ALA A 51 -3.63 2.19 3.94
CA ALA A 51 -3.61 1.86 2.52
C ALA A 51 -2.21 1.44 2.04
N SER A 52 -1.19 2.25 2.37
CA SER A 52 0.21 1.96 1.99
C SER A 52 0.71 0.65 2.61
N TRP A 53 0.32 0.36 3.85
CA TRP A 53 0.68 -0.89 4.52
C TRP A 53 0.03 -2.11 3.86
N GLU A 54 -1.26 -2.01 3.53
CA GLU A 54 -1.98 -3.11 2.87
C GLU A 54 -1.46 -3.36 1.46
N GLU A 55 -1.19 -2.32 0.68
CA GLU A 55 -0.55 -2.43 -0.64
C GLU A 55 0.83 -3.10 -0.55
N GLY A 56 1.66 -2.68 0.40
CA GLY A 56 2.98 -3.29 0.62
C GLY A 56 2.88 -4.75 1.04
N ARG A 57 1.91 -5.08 1.90
CA ARG A 57 1.65 -6.47 2.34
C ARG A 57 1.20 -7.34 1.17
N GLU A 58 0.27 -6.86 0.34
CA GLU A 58 -0.17 -7.58 -0.85
C GLU A 58 0.95 -7.78 -1.86
N ALA A 59 1.75 -6.74 -2.12
CA ALA A 59 2.89 -6.80 -3.02
C ALA A 59 3.89 -7.87 -2.55
N GLY A 60 4.27 -7.85 -1.26
CA GLY A 60 5.18 -8.84 -0.69
C GLY A 60 4.63 -10.27 -0.75
N ILE A 61 3.33 -10.47 -0.54
CA ILE A 61 2.69 -11.79 -0.69
C ILE A 61 2.72 -12.26 -2.15
N LYS A 62 2.42 -11.36 -3.11
CA LYS A 62 2.45 -11.68 -4.54
C LYS A 62 3.87 -12.04 -4.99
N GLU A 63 4.86 -11.25 -4.61
CA GLU A 63 6.27 -11.49 -4.90
C GLU A 63 6.75 -12.81 -4.29
N GLY A 64 6.48 -13.05 -3.01
CA GLY A 64 6.86 -14.30 -2.35
C GLY A 64 6.24 -15.54 -2.99
N LYS A 65 4.98 -15.45 -3.46
CA LYS A 65 4.34 -16.54 -4.22
C LYS A 65 5.00 -16.75 -5.58
N ALA A 66 5.37 -15.67 -6.29
CA ALA A 66 6.04 -15.75 -7.57
C ALA A 66 7.42 -16.42 -7.44
N ILE A 67 8.24 -15.96 -6.47
CA ILE A 67 9.55 -16.55 -6.16
C ILE A 67 9.42 -18.04 -5.83
N LYS A 68 8.43 -18.41 -5.00
CA LYS A 68 8.20 -19.82 -4.63
C LYS A 68 7.79 -20.66 -5.84
N LYS A 69 6.94 -20.14 -6.74
CA LYS A 69 6.53 -20.85 -7.96
C LYS A 69 7.73 -21.07 -8.87
N GLU A 70 8.55 -20.04 -9.07
CA GLU A 70 9.76 -20.13 -9.90
C GLU A 70 10.77 -21.14 -9.33
N ALA A 71 11.03 -21.09 -8.03
CA ALA A 71 11.93 -22.05 -7.37
C ALA A 71 11.45 -23.50 -7.53
N LEU A 72 10.15 -23.74 -7.38
CA LEU A 72 9.56 -25.07 -7.58
C LEU A 72 9.71 -25.53 -9.04
N LEU A 73 9.50 -24.63 -10.00
CA LEU A 73 9.65 -24.93 -11.41
C LEU A 73 11.10 -25.29 -11.76
N LYS A 74 12.07 -24.51 -11.27
CA LYS A 74 13.51 -24.80 -11.38
C LYS A 74 13.86 -26.18 -10.79
N GLU A 75 13.33 -26.52 -9.61
CA GLU A 75 13.54 -27.84 -8.99
C GLU A 75 12.96 -28.99 -9.86
N GLN A 76 11.78 -28.79 -10.45
CA GLN A 76 11.16 -29.79 -11.32
C GLN A 76 11.96 -30.00 -12.61
N ILE A 77 12.47 -28.91 -13.21
CA ILE A 77 13.36 -28.96 -14.37
C ILE A 77 14.63 -29.74 -14.03
N GLN A 78 15.29 -29.43 -12.91
CA GLN A 78 16.47 -30.17 -12.43
C GLN A 78 16.21 -31.67 -12.30
N LYS A 79 15.09 -32.04 -11.65
CA LYS A 79 14.73 -33.46 -11.46
C LYS A 79 14.47 -34.19 -12.77
N LYS A 80 13.86 -33.53 -13.76
CA LYS A 80 13.60 -34.13 -15.08
C LYS A 80 14.88 -34.22 -15.91
N LEU A 81 15.75 -33.21 -15.86
CA LEU A 81 17.07 -33.28 -16.50
C LEU A 81 17.94 -34.40 -15.94
N ALA A 82 17.96 -34.58 -14.61
CA ALA A 82 18.68 -35.67 -13.97
C ALA A 82 18.16 -37.07 -14.38
N LYS A 83 16.90 -37.16 -14.81
CA LYS A 83 16.29 -38.38 -15.36
C LYS A 83 16.53 -38.56 -16.87
N GLY A 84 17.21 -37.61 -17.53
CA GLY A 84 17.57 -37.69 -18.94
C GLY A 84 16.51 -37.18 -19.94
N TYR A 85 15.50 -36.42 -19.48
CA TYR A 85 14.49 -35.84 -20.37
C TYR A 85 15.09 -34.72 -21.24
N SER A 86 14.63 -34.59 -22.48
CA SER A 86 15.01 -33.50 -23.38
C SER A 86 14.25 -32.21 -23.06
N ILE A 87 14.73 -31.06 -23.56
CA ILE A 87 14.06 -29.76 -23.34
C ILE A 87 12.61 -29.78 -23.86
N PRO A 88 12.31 -30.28 -25.08
CA PRO A 88 10.93 -30.42 -25.54
C PRO A 88 10.06 -31.28 -24.63
N ASP A 89 10.57 -32.41 -24.13
CA ASP A 89 9.81 -33.29 -23.23
C ASP A 89 9.54 -32.63 -21.86
N ILE A 90 10.45 -31.79 -21.38
CA ILE A 90 10.30 -31.04 -20.14
C ILE A 90 9.28 -29.92 -20.32
N ALA A 91 9.35 -29.19 -21.43
CA ALA A 91 8.42 -28.13 -21.79
C ALA A 91 6.98 -28.67 -21.87
N ASP A 92 6.78 -29.75 -22.62
CA ASP A 92 5.47 -30.43 -22.74
C ASP A 92 4.98 -30.93 -21.37
N ALA A 93 5.84 -31.61 -20.60
CA ALA A 93 5.44 -32.18 -19.31
C ALA A 93 5.27 -31.16 -18.17
N LEU A 94 5.69 -29.91 -18.36
CA LEU A 94 5.48 -28.81 -17.42
C LEU A 94 4.46 -27.79 -17.94
N GLU A 95 3.97 -27.96 -19.18
CA GLU A 95 3.10 -27.01 -19.89
C GLU A 95 3.71 -25.60 -19.96
N GLU A 96 5.03 -25.54 -20.16
CA GLU A 96 5.80 -24.29 -20.24
C GLU A 96 6.53 -24.19 -21.58
N GLU A 97 6.91 -22.98 -21.98
CA GLU A 97 7.63 -22.73 -23.23
C GLU A 97 9.06 -23.28 -23.20
N GLU A 98 9.53 -23.91 -24.28
CA GLU A 98 10.91 -24.41 -24.39
C GLU A 98 11.95 -23.31 -24.14
N SER A 99 11.65 -22.08 -24.56
CA SER A 99 12.51 -20.90 -24.34
C SER A 99 12.67 -20.56 -22.86
N LEU A 100 11.61 -20.68 -22.07
CA LEU A 100 11.62 -20.47 -20.61
C LEU A 100 12.43 -21.57 -19.91
N ILE A 101 12.23 -22.83 -20.31
CA ILE A 101 13.01 -23.96 -19.80
C ILE A 101 14.49 -23.76 -20.11
N PHE A 102 14.83 -23.36 -21.33
CA PHE A 102 16.21 -23.06 -21.72
C PHE A 102 16.81 -21.94 -20.88
N GLN A 103 16.08 -20.84 -20.67
CA GLN A 103 16.53 -19.73 -19.84
C GLN A 103 16.83 -20.18 -18.40
N PHE A 104 15.91 -20.92 -17.76
CA PHE A 104 16.13 -21.41 -16.40
C PHE A 104 17.31 -22.38 -16.29
N ILE A 105 17.56 -23.17 -17.33
CA ILE A 105 18.75 -24.04 -17.38
C ILE A 105 20.05 -23.22 -17.47
N GLN A 106 20.07 -22.12 -18.24
CA GLN A 106 21.23 -21.23 -18.31
C GLN A 106 21.46 -20.51 -16.98
N GLU A 107 20.41 -19.90 -16.41
CA GLU A 107 20.49 -19.22 -15.12
C GLU A 107 21.04 -20.13 -14.00
N MET A 108 20.64 -21.40 -14.00
CA MET A 108 21.14 -22.39 -13.04
C MET A 108 22.60 -22.83 -13.27
N LYS A 109 23.14 -22.64 -14.48
CA LYS A 109 24.55 -22.92 -14.79
C LYS A 109 25.46 -21.72 -14.50
N ASP A 110 24.90 -20.52 -14.55
CA ASP A 110 25.61 -19.25 -14.35
C ASP A 110 25.60 -18.78 -12.87
N ALA A 111 24.85 -19.48 -12.00
CA ALA A 111 24.79 -19.27 -10.56
C ALA A 111 25.80 -20.14 -9.78
#